data_AF-A0A960PQW6-F1
#
_entry.id   AF-A0A960PQW6-F1
#
_cell.length_a   1.000
_cell.length_b   1.000
_cell.length_c   1.000
_cell.angle_alpha   90.00
_cell.angle_beta   90.00
_cell.angle_gamma   90.00
#
_symmetry.space_group_name_H-M   'P 1'
#
loop_
_entity.id
_entity.type
_entity.pdbx_description
1 polymer ?
#
loop_
_entity_poly.entity_id
_entity_poly.type
_entity_poly.pdbx_seq_one_letter_code
_entity_poly.pdbx_strand_id
1 'polypeptide(L)'
;MQKTRRILILSLLALLAVVPVAFSQGGNVYEVTLTNLTANQIISPPILVSHSFRTRLFTPGRPASPELAAVAEDADASGLLAALASNPEVLDFAQADGVLMPGQSVTLVVRVAGRFRRLSAVGMLVTTNDAFFGLSNFRLDPQSDNFNLEVPAYDAGTEANTESCDDIPGPP
;
A
#
# COMPACT_ATOMS: atom_id res chain seq x y z
N MET A 1 16.48 -5.53 70.24
CA MET A 1 15.36 -6.00 69.38
C MET A 1 14.62 -4.78 68.85
N GLN A 2 14.92 -4.33 67.63
CA GLN A 2 14.26 -3.19 66.98
C GLN A 2 12.88 -3.61 66.44
N LYS A 3 11.83 -2.89 66.83
CA LYS A 3 10.46 -3.09 66.32
C LYS A 3 10.31 -2.37 64.98
N THR A 4 10.24 -3.13 63.90
CA THR A 4 9.93 -2.61 62.56
C THR A 4 8.47 -2.16 62.49
N ARG A 5 8.21 -0.88 62.18
CA ARG A 5 6.87 -0.37 61.87
C ARG A 5 6.67 -0.40 60.35
N ARG A 6 5.66 -1.13 59.87
CA ARG A 6 5.28 -1.16 58.45
C ARG A 6 4.27 -0.05 58.18
N ILE A 7 4.56 0.81 57.20
CA ILE A 7 3.63 1.80 56.67
C ILE A 7 2.94 1.16 55.46
N LEU A 8 1.62 1.06 55.51
CA LEU A 8 0.79 0.58 54.40
C LEU A 8 0.31 1.83 53.63
N ILE A 9 0.78 2.02 52.39
CA ILE A 9 0.27 3.06 51.51
C ILE A 9 -0.77 2.41 50.60
N LEU A 10 -2.06 2.69 50.82
CA LEU A 10 -3.11 2.38 49.84
C LEU A 10 -3.16 3.52 48.81
N SER A 11 -2.56 3.29 47.64
CA SER A 11 -2.76 4.14 46.47
C SER A 11 -4.10 3.77 45.80
N LEU A 12 -5.07 4.68 45.88
CA LEU A 12 -6.34 4.59 45.17
C LEU A 12 -6.09 4.83 43.67
N LEU A 13 -6.11 3.76 42.87
CA LEU A 13 -6.00 3.84 41.41
C LEU A 13 -7.36 4.32 40.85
N ALA A 14 -7.46 5.61 40.53
CA ALA A 14 -8.61 6.15 39.82
C ALA A 14 -8.60 5.61 38.38
N LEU A 15 -9.55 4.74 38.06
CA LEU A 15 -9.75 4.22 36.71
C LEU A 15 -10.36 5.35 35.85
N LEU A 16 -9.54 6.04 35.06
CA LEU A 16 -10.01 6.96 34.03
C LEU A 16 -10.63 6.11 32.90
N ALA A 17 -11.96 6.03 32.86
CA ALA A 17 -12.65 5.44 31.72
C ALA A 17 -12.45 6.36 30.51
N VAL A 18 -11.56 5.97 29.61
CA VAL A 18 -11.46 6.57 28.27
C VAL A 18 -12.72 6.15 27.53
N VAL A 19 -13.69 7.06 27.41
CA VAL A 19 -14.83 6.86 26.53
C VAL A 19 -14.29 6.98 25.10
N PRO A 20 -14.38 5.94 24.25
CA PRO A 20 -14.03 6.11 22.85
C PRO A 20 -15.06 7.07 22.24
N VAL A 21 -14.63 8.28 21.93
CA VAL A 21 -15.38 9.17 21.03
C VAL A 21 -15.29 8.53 19.66
N ALA A 22 -16.35 7.82 19.26
CA ALA A 22 -16.50 7.35 17.89
C ALA A 22 -16.70 8.59 17.01
N PHE A 23 -15.62 9.08 16.41
CA PHE A 23 -15.74 9.98 15.27
C PHE A 23 -16.37 9.19 14.13
N SER A 24 -17.64 9.47 13.84
CA SER A 24 -18.24 9.11 12.55
C SER A 24 -17.58 9.98 11.48
N GLN A 25 -16.42 9.53 11.01
CA GLN A 25 -15.83 10.07 9.78
C GLN A 25 -16.61 9.44 8.63
N GLY A 26 -17.46 10.22 7.97
CA GLY A 26 -18.18 9.76 6.78
C GLY A 26 -17.19 9.21 5.74
N GLY A 27 -17.34 7.93 5.39
CA GLY A 27 -16.45 7.24 4.46
C GLY A 27 -16.69 5.73 4.52
N ASN A 28 -16.49 5.06 3.40
CA ASN A 28 -16.53 3.59 3.31
C ASN A 28 -15.11 3.04 3.53
N VAL A 29 -15.03 1.86 4.13
CA VAL A 29 -13.78 1.09 4.18
C VAL A 29 -13.86 0.01 3.10
N TYR A 30 -12.83 -0.08 2.27
CA TYR A 30 -12.71 -1.10 1.24
C TYR A 30 -11.62 -2.09 1.62
N GLU A 31 -11.98 -3.37 1.63
CA GLU A 31 -11.06 -4.49 1.65
C GLU A 31 -10.73 -4.86 0.20
N VAL A 32 -9.46 -4.79 -0.16
CA VAL A 32 -8.99 -5.09 -1.51
C VAL A 32 -8.04 -6.28 -1.41
N THR A 33 -8.48 -7.39 -1.99
CA THR A 33 -7.66 -8.60 -2.08
C THR A 33 -6.88 -8.59 -3.39
N LEU A 34 -5.57 -8.54 -3.28
CA LEU A 34 -4.62 -8.67 -4.38
C LEU A 34 -4.17 -10.13 -4.43
N THR A 35 -4.29 -10.75 -5.60
CA THR A 35 -3.85 -12.13 -5.84
C THR A 35 -2.77 -12.13 -6.90
N ASN A 36 -1.63 -12.75 -6.60
CA ASN A 36 -0.57 -12.93 -7.59
C ASN A 36 -0.92 -14.13 -8.49
N LEU A 37 -1.43 -13.83 -9.68
CA LEU A 37 -1.81 -14.83 -10.67
C LEU A 37 -0.63 -15.33 -11.54
N THR A 38 0.59 -14.87 -11.28
CA THR A 38 1.77 -15.30 -12.03
C THR A 38 2.25 -16.68 -11.57
N ALA A 39 3.05 -17.35 -12.40
CA ALA A 39 3.62 -18.66 -12.08
C ALA A 39 4.95 -18.57 -11.30
N ASN A 40 5.84 -17.66 -11.70
CA ASN A 40 7.23 -17.58 -11.20
C ASN A 40 7.68 -16.14 -10.90
N GLN A 41 6.74 -15.20 -10.74
CA GLN A 41 7.07 -13.82 -10.36
C GLN A 41 6.70 -13.56 -8.91
N ILE A 42 7.68 -13.16 -8.12
CA ILE A 42 7.44 -12.60 -6.79
C ILE A 42 7.04 -11.15 -6.98
N ILE A 43 6.01 -10.70 -6.29
CA ILE A 43 5.60 -9.31 -6.30
C ILE A 43 6.16 -8.62 -5.04
N SER A 44 6.88 -7.50 -5.19
CA SER A 44 7.33 -6.72 -4.02
C SER A 44 6.13 -6.22 -3.20
N PRO A 45 6.29 -5.88 -1.91
CA PRO A 45 5.14 -5.66 -1.04
C PRO A 45 4.14 -4.65 -1.64
N PRO A 46 2.94 -5.11 -2.07
CA PRO A 46 2.03 -4.27 -2.83
C PRO A 46 1.61 -3.01 -2.09
N ILE A 47 1.46 -1.92 -2.82
CA ILE A 47 0.96 -0.64 -2.30
C ILE A 47 -0.42 -0.40 -2.91
N LEU A 48 -1.38 -0.06 -2.06
CA LEU A 48 -2.74 0.33 -2.43
C LEU A 48 -3.01 1.75 -1.93
N VAL A 49 -3.62 2.58 -2.78
CA VAL A 49 -3.86 3.98 -2.49
C VAL A 49 -5.29 4.36 -2.85
N SER A 50 -5.98 5.06 -1.95
CA SER A 50 -7.22 5.78 -2.24
C SER A 50 -6.94 7.27 -2.46
N HIS A 51 -7.41 7.80 -3.58
CA HIS A 51 -7.06 9.15 -3.99
C HIS A 51 -8.16 9.82 -4.83
N SER A 52 -7.98 11.13 -5.02
CA SER A 52 -8.84 11.96 -5.83
C SER A 52 -8.50 11.85 -7.32
N PHE A 53 -9.37 12.37 -8.18
CA PHE A 53 -9.13 12.40 -9.62
C PHE A 53 -7.93 13.25 -10.08
N ARG A 54 -7.40 14.11 -9.20
CA ARG A 54 -6.34 15.08 -9.49
C ARG A 54 -4.93 14.49 -9.38
N THR A 55 -4.79 13.31 -8.79
CA THR A 55 -3.52 12.60 -8.68
C THR A 55 -3.64 11.20 -9.29
N ARG A 56 -2.50 10.67 -9.74
CA ARG A 56 -2.35 9.32 -10.31
C ARG A 56 -0.96 8.82 -9.95
N LEU A 57 -0.83 7.52 -9.67
CA LEU A 57 0.48 6.89 -9.49
C LEU A 57 1.26 6.84 -10.80
N PHE A 58 0.58 6.50 -11.90
CA PHE A 58 1.17 6.44 -13.23
C PHE A 58 0.12 6.63 -14.32
N THR A 59 0.60 6.88 -15.54
CA THR A 59 -0.21 6.92 -16.75
C THR A 59 0.39 5.97 -17.78
N PRO A 60 -0.34 4.95 -18.26
CA PRO A 60 0.16 4.05 -19.30
C PRO A 60 0.70 4.83 -20.52
N GLY A 61 1.86 4.41 -21.02
CA GLY A 61 2.54 5.07 -22.14
C GLY A 61 3.27 6.36 -21.78
N ARG A 62 3.46 6.65 -20.48
CA ARG A 62 4.34 7.71 -19.99
C ARG A 62 5.42 7.10 -19.08
N PRO A 63 6.64 7.67 -19.08
CA PRO A 63 7.66 7.25 -18.13
C PRO A 63 7.17 7.33 -16.68
N ALA A 64 7.63 6.40 -15.85
CA ALA A 64 7.38 6.40 -14.42
C ALA A 64 7.94 7.67 -13.75
N SER A 65 7.36 8.06 -12.60
CA SER A 65 8.00 9.07 -11.75
C SER A 65 9.24 8.45 -11.07
N PRO A 66 10.19 9.25 -10.58
CA PRO A 66 11.36 8.71 -9.87
C PRO A 66 10.99 7.78 -8.71
N GLU A 67 9.91 8.09 -7.99
CA GLU A 67 9.44 7.27 -6.87
C GLU A 67 8.83 5.95 -7.32
N LEU A 68 8.18 5.91 -8.49
CA LEU A 68 7.64 4.67 -9.04
C LEU A 68 8.74 3.85 -9.72
N ALA A 69 9.73 4.48 -10.33
CA ALA A 69 10.91 3.82 -10.87
C ALA A 69 11.66 3.05 -9.77
N ALA A 70 11.94 3.70 -8.63
CA ALA A 70 12.56 3.03 -7.47
C ALA A 70 11.75 1.82 -6.95
N VAL A 71 10.42 1.87 -7.04
CA VAL A 71 9.56 0.72 -6.72
C VAL A 71 9.70 -0.38 -7.77
N ALA A 72 9.78 -0.04 -9.06
CA ALA A 72 9.83 -0.97 -10.17
C ALA A 72 11.21 -1.59 -10.40
N GLU A 73 12.28 -0.91 -9.99
CA GLU A 73 13.69 -1.32 -10.19
C GLU A 73 14.26 -2.00 -8.93
N ASP A 74 14.08 -1.37 -7.76
CA ASP A 74 14.76 -1.79 -6.51
C ASP A 74 13.80 -2.30 -5.43
N ALA A 75 12.50 -2.39 -5.73
CA ALA A 75 11.45 -2.59 -4.75
C ALA A 75 11.48 -1.57 -3.58
N ASP A 76 12.08 -0.39 -3.77
CA ASP A 76 12.15 0.66 -2.77
C ASP A 76 10.91 1.55 -2.79
N ALA A 77 10.01 1.29 -1.85
CA ALA A 77 8.78 2.06 -1.66
C ALA A 77 8.96 3.36 -0.86
N SER A 78 10.12 3.61 -0.25
CA SER A 78 10.29 4.66 0.76
C SER A 78 9.93 6.06 0.22
N GLY A 79 10.43 6.39 -0.98
CA GLY A 79 10.14 7.65 -1.66
C GLY A 79 8.66 7.79 -2.02
N LEU A 80 8.05 6.71 -2.55
CA LEU A 80 6.65 6.71 -2.93
C LEU A 80 5.73 6.90 -1.72
N LEU A 81 5.98 6.20 -0.62
CA LEU A 81 5.18 6.33 0.61
C LEU A 81 5.27 7.73 1.20
N ALA A 82 6.45 8.36 1.18
CA ALA A 82 6.63 9.74 1.62
C ALA A 82 5.87 10.74 0.72
N ALA A 83 5.90 10.53 -0.60
CA ALA A 83 5.14 11.33 -1.56
C ALA A 83 3.62 11.17 -1.35
N LEU A 84 3.14 9.95 -1.06
CA LEU A 84 1.74 9.67 -0.76
C LEU A 84 1.29 10.34 0.54
N ALA A 85 2.07 10.23 1.60
CA ALA A 85 1.75 10.81 2.92
C ALA A 85 1.65 12.35 2.89
N SER A 86 2.38 13.00 2.00
CA SER A 86 2.38 14.46 1.85
C SER A 86 1.38 14.99 0.82
N ASN A 87 0.70 14.12 0.07
CA ASN A 87 -0.16 14.53 -1.04
C ASN A 87 -1.60 14.81 -0.56
N PRO A 88 -2.11 16.05 -0.68
CA PRO A 88 -3.48 16.40 -0.27
C PRO A 88 -4.59 15.77 -1.15
N GLU A 89 -4.21 15.15 -2.26
CA GLU A 89 -5.10 14.42 -3.15
C GLU A 89 -5.15 12.91 -2.82
N VAL A 90 -4.43 12.45 -1.81
CA VAL A 90 -4.49 11.09 -1.24
C VAL A 90 -5.29 11.13 0.07
N LEU A 91 -6.16 10.14 0.28
CA LEU A 91 -6.93 10.00 1.52
C LEU A 91 -6.31 8.95 2.44
N ASP A 92 -5.96 7.79 1.88
CA ASP A 92 -5.43 6.65 2.63
C ASP A 92 -4.54 5.82 1.71
N PHE A 93 -3.60 5.10 2.30
CA PHE A 93 -2.82 4.10 1.59
C PHE A 93 -2.41 2.99 2.56
N ALA A 94 -2.15 1.82 2.01
CA ALA A 94 -1.66 0.66 2.73
C ALA A 94 -0.58 -0.02 1.90
N GLN A 95 0.43 -0.56 2.58
CA GLN A 95 1.41 -1.44 1.98
C GLN A 95 1.27 -2.82 2.64
N ALA A 96 1.46 -3.89 1.87
CA ALA A 96 1.56 -5.22 2.44
C ALA A 96 2.81 -5.34 3.33
N ASP A 97 2.74 -6.18 4.37
CA ASP A 97 3.88 -6.41 5.28
C ASP A 97 5.06 -7.15 4.62
N GLY A 98 4.82 -7.80 3.48
CA GLY A 98 5.82 -8.60 2.80
C GLY A 98 5.49 -8.85 1.33
N VAL A 99 6.41 -9.53 0.66
CA VAL A 99 6.28 -9.90 -0.75
C VAL A 99 5.08 -10.82 -0.96
N LEU A 100 4.48 -10.72 -2.15
CA LEU A 100 3.35 -11.55 -2.55
C LEU A 100 3.83 -12.66 -3.50
N MET A 101 3.93 -13.88 -2.98
CA MET A 101 4.39 -15.06 -3.73
C MET A 101 3.40 -15.50 -4.81
N PRO A 102 3.84 -16.21 -5.87
CA PRO A 102 2.96 -16.82 -6.86
C PRO A 102 1.81 -17.61 -6.23
N GLY A 103 0.58 -17.37 -6.72
CA GLY A 103 -0.65 -18.01 -6.27
C GLY A 103 -1.16 -17.58 -4.89
N GLN A 104 -0.45 -16.69 -4.18
CA GLN A 104 -0.89 -16.15 -2.89
C GLN A 104 -1.73 -14.89 -3.05
N SER A 105 -2.47 -14.58 -1.98
CA SER A 105 -3.25 -13.35 -1.86
C SER A 105 -2.88 -12.56 -0.61
N VAL A 106 -3.01 -11.24 -0.69
CA VAL A 106 -2.96 -10.33 0.45
C VAL A 106 -4.17 -9.41 0.40
N THR A 107 -4.76 -9.12 1.57
CA THR A 107 -5.87 -8.17 1.68
C THR A 107 -5.36 -6.89 2.33
N LEU A 108 -5.56 -5.78 1.63
CA LEU A 108 -5.23 -4.43 2.11
C LEU A 108 -6.52 -3.66 2.36
N VAL A 109 -6.48 -2.77 3.33
CA VAL A 109 -7.64 -1.99 3.76
C VAL A 109 -7.36 -0.51 3.58
N VAL A 110 -8.27 0.20 2.90
CA VAL A 110 -8.16 1.64 2.70
C VAL A 110 -9.52 2.33 2.91
N ARG A 111 -9.49 3.54 3.47
CA ARG A 111 -10.66 4.41 3.55
C ARG A 111 -10.91 5.12 2.23
N VAL A 112 -12.18 5.28 1.89
CA VAL A 112 -12.66 5.97 0.69
C VAL A 112 -13.79 6.91 1.09
N ALA A 113 -13.66 8.19 0.77
CA ALA A 113 -14.67 9.18 1.14
C ALA A 113 -14.76 10.34 0.12
N GLY A 114 -15.96 10.88 -0.07
CA GLY A 114 -16.19 12.12 -0.81
C GLY A 114 -15.58 12.12 -2.22
N ARG A 115 -14.54 12.92 -2.44
CA ARG A 115 -13.84 13.03 -3.74
C ARG A 115 -12.77 11.96 -3.97
N PHE A 116 -12.35 11.25 -2.93
CA PHE A 116 -11.24 10.29 -2.94
C PHE A 116 -11.72 8.88 -3.29
N ARG A 117 -12.35 8.76 -4.47
CA ARG A 117 -13.08 7.55 -4.90
C ARG A 117 -12.36 6.78 -5.99
N ARG A 118 -11.05 6.98 -6.08
CA ARG A 118 -10.19 6.25 -7.01
C ARG A 118 -9.21 5.39 -6.26
N LEU A 119 -9.02 4.18 -6.74
CA LEU A 119 -8.01 3.26 -6.25
C LEU A 119 -6.89 3.16 -7.29
N SER A 120 -5.66 3.17 -6.80
CA SER A 120 -4.49 2.73 -7.56
C SER A 120 -3.71 1.73 -6.73
N ALA A 121 -3.06 0.78 -7.39
CA ALA A 121 -2.19 -0.19 -6.76
C ALA A 121 -0.96 -0.47 -7.62
N VAL A 122 0.18 -0.67 -6.99
CA VAL A 122 1.44 -0.99 -7.68
C VAL A 122 2.28 -1.97 -6.86
N GLY A 123 3.16 -2.70 -7.53
CA GLY A 123 4.26 -3.45 -6.92
C GLY A 123 5.14 -4.07 -7.99
N MET A 124 6.43 -4.19 -7.68
CA MET A 124 7.46 -4.69 -8.58
C MET A 124 7.18 -6.15 -8.96
N LEU A 125 7.47 -6.54 -10.19
CA LEU A 125 7.73 -7.93 -10.55
C LEU A 125 9.22 -8.20 -10.32
N VAL A 126 9.56 -8.83 -9.19
CA VAL A 126 10.93 -8.82 -8.64
C VAL A 126 11.97 -9.41 -9.59
N THR A 127 11.63 -10.41 -10.41
CA THR A 127 12.61 -11.01 -11.35
C THR A 127 12.54 -10.35 -12.73
N THR A 128 12.43 -9.01 -12.73
CA THR A 128 12.49 -8.14 -13.92
C THR A 128 13.36 -6.93 -13.59
N ASN A 129 13.79 -6.19 -14.60
CA ASN A 129 14.58 -4.98 -14.42
C ASN A 129 13.73 -3.80 -13.92
N ASP A 130 12.57 -3.55 -14.53
CA ASP A 130 11.76 -2.37 -14.22
C ASP A 130 10.25 -2.61 -14.42
N ALA A 131 9.81 -3.88 -14.37
CA ALA A 131 8.41 -4.21 -14.52
C ALA A 131 7.65 -4.16 -13.19
N PHE A 132 6.41 -3.69 -13.25
CA PHE A 132 5.51 -3.63 -12.10
C PHE A 132 4.09 -3.99 -12.51
N PHE A 133 3.31 -4.60 -11.62
CA PHE A 133 1.86 -4.68 -11.82
C PHE A 133 1.23 -3.33 -11.45
N GLY A 134 0.17 -2.91 -12.16
CA GLY A 134 -0.37 -1.57 -11.96
C GLY A 134 -1.88 -1.42 -12.16
N LEU A 135 -2.62 -1.10 -11.10
CA LEU A 135 -3.94 -0.51 -11.22
C LEU A 135 -3.80 1.01 -11.19
N SER A 136 -4.12 1.70 -12.28
CA SER A 136 -4.12 3.17 -12.30
C SER A 136 -5.53 3.72 -12.28
N ASN A 137 -5.83 4.49 -11.23
CA ASN A 137 -6.93 5.44 -11.22
C ASN A 137 -8.31 4.80 -11.46
N PHE A 138 -8.52 3.60 -10.92
CA PHE A 138 -9.78 2.88 -10.99
C PHE A 138 -10.86 3.61 -10.18
N ARG A 139 -11.96 3.99 -10.83
CA ARG A 139 -13.05 4.72 -10.18
C ARG A 139 -14.04 3.72 -9.58
N LEU A 140 -14.24 3.80 -8.26
CA LEU A 140 -15.27 3.03 -7.58
C LEU A 140 -16.66 3.52 -7.97
N ASP A 141 -17.52 2.59 -8.37
CA ASP A 141 -18.95 2.84 -8.59
C ASP A 141 -19.66 2.93 -7.23
N PRO A 142 -20.41 4.01 -6.91
CA PRO A 142 -21.16 4.07 -5.66
C PRO A 142 -22.32 3.06 -5.56
N GLN A 143 -22.69 2.41 -6.67
CA GLN A 143 -23.79 1.46 -6.74
C GLN A 143 -23.32 0.00 -6.69
N SER A 144 -22.01 -0.26 -6.73
CA SER A 144 -21.46 -1.61 -6.64
C SER A 144 -20.55 -1.73 -5.43
N ASP A 145 -20.75 -2.83 -4.70
CA ASP A 145 -19.95 -3.18 -3.54
C ASP A 145 -18.85 -4.20 -3.88
N ASN A 146 -18.88 -4.78 -5.10
CA ASN A 146 -17.95 -5.81 -5.54
C ASN A 146 -17.35 -5.48 -6.91
N PHE A 147 -16.04 -5.63 -7.03
CA PHE A 147 -15.29 -5.47 -8.28
C PHE A 147 -14.30 -6.61 -8.41
N ASN A 148 -14.20 -7.19 -9.60
CA ASN A 148 -13.15 -8.13 -9.94
C ASN A 148 -12.42 -7.60 -11.18
N LEU A 149 -11.11 -7.41 -11.07
CA LEU A 149 -10.30 -6.77 -12.09
C LEU A 149 -9.05 -7.61 -12.35
N GLU A 150 -8.76 -7.84 -13.62
CA GLU A 150 -7.43 -8.30 -14.03
C GLU A 150 -6.54 -7.07 -14.22
N VAL A 151 -5.41 -7.05 -13.51
CA VAL A 151 -4.49 -5.93 -13.50
C VAL A 151 -3.24 -6.30 -14.30
N PRO A 152 -2.92 -5.58 -15.38
CA PRO A 152 -1.76 -5.92 -16.21
C PRO A 152 -0.45 -5.46 -15.56
N ALA A 153 0.65 -5.99 -16.10
CA ALA A 153 2.00 -5.51 -15.86
C ALA A 153 2.35 -4.37 -16.82
N TYR A 154 3.24 -3.49 -16.36
CA TYR A 154 3.80 -2.37 -17.10
C TYR A 154 5.31 -2.36 -16.91
N ASP A 155 5.97 -1.70 -17.84
CA ASP A 155 7.40 -1.37 -17.87
C ASP A 155 7.54 0.11 -17.47
N ALA A 156 8.45 0.43 -16.55
CA ALA A 156 8.61 1.79 -16.05
C ALA A 156 9.15 2.75 -17.11
N GLY A 157 9.88 2.23 -18.10
CA GLY A 157 10.44 2.96 -19.22
C GLY A 157 11.51 3.96 -18.80
N THR A 158 12.18 3.68 -17.67
CA THR A 158 13.21 4.52 -17.07
C THR A 158 14.62 4.00 -17.33
N GLU A 159 14.74 2.72 -17.71
CA GLU A 159 16.01 2.08 -18.07
C GLU A 159 15.99 1.49 -19.48
N ALA A 160 17.16 1.04 -19.95
CA ALA A 160 17.23 0.25 -21.17
C ALA A 160 16.88 -1.20 -20.83
N ASN A 161 15.96 -1.81 -21.58
CA ASN A 161 15.50 -3.19 -21.37
C ASN A 161 16.61 -4.21 -21.75
N THR A 162 17.62 -4.32 -20.89
CA THR A 162 18.77 -5.21 -21.05
C THR A 162 18.49 -6.59 -20.46
N GLU A 163 17.59 -6.70 -19.48
CA GLU A 163 17.30 -7.92 -18.70
C GLU A 163 18.59 -8.59 -18.19
N SER A 164 19.60 -7.77 -17.89
CA SER A 164 20.91 -8.25 -17.47
C SER A 164 20.88 -8.62 -15.99
N CYS A 165 21.73 -9.56 -15.58
CA CYS A 165 21.83 -9.94 -14.17
C CYS A 165 22.29 -8.79 -13.25
N ASP A 166 22.89 -7.73 -13.81
CA ASP A 166 23.30 -6.55 -13.06
C ASP A 166 22.10 -5.61 -12.76
N ASP A 167 21.03 -5.74 -13.55
CA ASP A 167 19.84 -4.87 -13.54
C ASP A 167 18.59 -5.59 -12.98
N ILE A 168 18.70 -6.89 -12.63
CA ILE A 168 17.61 -7.68 -12.02
C ILE A 168 18.01 -8.02 -10.58
N PRO A 169 17.16 -7.74 -9.57
CA PRO A 169 17.40 -8.12 -8.17
C PRO A 169 17.43 -9.65 -7.92
N GLY A 170 18.51 -10.30 -8.35
CA GLY A 170 18.83 -11.70 -8.06
C GLY A 170 17.88 -12.73 -8.70
N PRO A 171 18.33 -14.00 -8.86
CA PRO A 171 17.48 -15.04 -9.43
C PRO A 171 16.50 -15.58 -8.38
N PRO A 172 15.44 -16.32 -8.77
CA PRO A 172 14.89 -17.34 -7.88
C PRO A 172 15.92 -18.44 -7.58
#